data_AF-A0A1F6G6P2-F1
#
_entry.id   AF-A0A1F6G6P2-F1
#
_cell.length_a   1.000
_cell.length_b   1.000
_cell.length_c   1.000
_cell.angle_alpha   90.00
_cell.angle_beta   90.00
_cell.angle_gamma   90.00
#
_symmetry.space_group_name_H-M   'P 1'
#
loop_
_entity.id
_entity.type
_entity.pdbx_description
1 polymer ?
#
loop_
_entity_poly.entity_id
_entity_poly.type
_entity_poly.pdbx_seq_one_letter_code
_entity_poly.pdbx_strand_id
1 'polypeptide(L)' 'MTTTTDTELSKMLSDTRAALRTERFAAAGARPKDSNAPRKFRATIARVLTEQHVRSTISRQVATN' A
#
# COMPACT_ATOMS: atom_id res chain seq x y z
N MET A 1 -7.03 -6.02 7.86
CA MET A 1 -6.06 -6.71 6.98
C MET A 1 -5.67 -8.05 7.59
N THR A 2 -6.63 -8.78 8.19
CA THR A 2 -6.33 -9.93 9.07
C THR A 2 -6.29 -11.27 8.33
N THR A 3 -6.75 -11.31 7.08
CA THR A 3 -6.79 -12.52 6.25
C THR A 3 -5.74 -12.53 5.14
N THR A 4 -4.93 -11.47 5.02
CA THR A 4 -3.97 -11.28 3.92
C THR A 4 -2.59 -11.78 4.32
N THR A 5 -1.96 -12.60 3.48
CA THR A 5 -0.59 -13.11 3.73
C THR A 5 0.48 -12.04 3.50
N ASP A 6 1.71 -12.25 3.99
CA ASP A 6 2.80 -11.27 3.80
C ASP A 6 3.19 -11.10 2.32
N THR A 7 3.09 -12.18 1.55
CA THR A 7 3.33 -12.17 0.10
C THR A 7 2.25 -11.37 -0.62
N GLU A 8 0.98 -11.54 -0.24
CA GLU A 8 -0.13 -10.76 -0.75
C GLU A 8 -0.02 -9.28 -0.38
N LEU A 9 0.40 -8.93 0.85
CA LEU A 9 0.66 -7.55 1.25
C LEU A 9 1.77 -6.92 0.40
N SER A 10 2.83 -7.67 0.13
CA SER A 10 3.95 -7.20 -0.70
C SER A 10 3.52 -6.94 -2.14
N LYS A 11 2.70 -7.85 -2.71
CA LYS A 11 2.09 -7.66 -4.03
C LYS A 11 1.13 -6.48 -4.05
N MET A 12 0.27 -6.34 -3.04
CA MET A 12 -0.65 -5.21 -2.93
C MET A 12 0.11 -3.88 -2.87
N LEU A 13 1.26 -3.84 -2.19
CA LEU A 13 2.13 -2.67 -2.13
C LEU A 13 2.73 -2.32 -3.51
N SER A 14 3.26 -3.31 -4.25
CA SER A 14 3.83 -3.08 -5.58
C SER A 14 2.77 -2.58 -6.56
N ASP A 15 1.61 -3.23 -6.56
CA ASP A 15 0.53 -2.96 -7.51
C ASP A 15 -0.08 -1.58 -7.22
N THR A 16 -0.28 -1.23 -5.94
CA THR A 16 -0.81 0.08 -5.56
C THR A 16 0.17 1.21 -5.88
N ARG A 17 1.48 0.98 -5.74
CA ARG A 17 2.51 1.97 -6.14
C ARG A 17 2.54 2.16 -7.66
N ALA A 18 2.42 1.09 -8.44
CA ALA A 18 2.32 1.16 -9.89
C ALA A 18 1.06 1.92 -10.33
N ALA A 19 -0.09 1.62 -9.73
CA ALA A 19 -1.36 2.32 -9.99
C ALA A 19 -1.26 3.83 -9.68
N LEU A 20 -0.67 4.20 -8.54
CA LEU A 20 -0.43 5.60 -8.19
C LEU A 20 0.48 6.29 -9.20
N ARG A 21 1.51 5.60 -9.72
CA ARG A 21 2.38 6.14 -10.77
C ARG A 21 1.57 6.41 -12.03
N THR A 22 0.82 5.43 -12.52
CA THR A 22 -0.04 5.56 -13.70
C THR A 22 -1.02 6.72 -13.56
N GLU A 23 -1.70 6.84 -12.41
CA GLU A 23 -2.64 7.94 -12.16
C GLU A 23 -1.96 9.31 -12.20
N ARG A 24 -0.74 9.43 -11.66
CA ARG A 24 0.03 10.69 -11.71
C ARG A 24 0.42 11.07 -13.13
N PHE A 25 0.77 10.09 -13.97
CA PHE A 25 1.07 10.34 -15.38
C PHE A 25 -0.19 10.64 -16.20
N ALA A 26 -1.30 9.96 -15.94
CA ALA A 26 -2.58 10.22 -16.62
C ALA A 26 -3.14 11.61 -16.29
N ALA A 27 -2.97 12.08 -15.05
CA ALA A 27 -3.32 13.44 -14.65
C ALA A 27 -2.39 14.51 -15.27
N ALA A 28 -1.18 14.13 -15.71
CA ALA A 28 -0.26 15.03 -16.40
C ALA A 28 -0.68 15.14 -17.87
N GLY A 29 -1.61 16.04 -18.17
CA GLY A 29 -2.07 16.32 -19.54
C GLY A 29 -3.57 16.54 -19.68
N ALA A 30 -4.36 16.17 -18.67
CA ALA A 30 -5.80 16.41 -18.62
C ALA A 30 -6.32 16.38 -17.19
N ARG A 31 -7.55 16.86 -16.98
CA ARG A 31 -8.23 16.75 -15.68
C ARG A 31 -8.48 15.26 -15.37
N PRO A 32 -7.98 14.73 -14.25
CA PRO A 32 -8.22 13.33 -13.89
C PRO A 32 -9.70 13.07 -13.61
N LYS A 33 -10.16 11.88 -14.00
CA LYS A 33 -11.56 11.45 -13.85
C LYS A 33 -11.97 11.29 -12.39
N ASP A 34 -11.09 10.73 -11.54
CA ASP A 34 -11.26 10.68 -10.08
C ASP A 34 -10.12 11.45 -9.41
N SER A 35 -10.36 12.72 -9.07
CA SER A 35 -9.38 13.56 -8.37
C SER A 35 -8.99 13.02 -6.99
N ASN A 36 -9.78 12.11 -6.40
CA ASN A 36 -9.48 11.50 -5.11
C ASN A 36 -8.65 10.22 -5.21
N ALA A 37 -8.45 9.66 -6.42
CA ALA A 37 -7.73 8.39 -6.59
C ALA A 37 -6.31 8.42 -6.00
N PRO A 38 -5.47 9.46 -6.21
CA PRO A 38 -4.14 9.53 -5.59
C PRO A 38 -4.18 9.49 -4.05
N ARG A 39 -5.18 10.14 -3.45
CA ARG A 39 -5.36 10.13 -1.98
C ARG A 39 -5.69 8.73 -1.48
N LYS A 40 -6.60 8.03 -2.17
CA LYS A 40 -7.00 6.65 -1.84
C LYS A 40 -5.80 5.71 -1.95
N PHE A 41 -5.02 5.77 -3.03
CA PHE A 41 -3.84 4.93 -3.20
C PHE A 41 -2.78 5.16 -2.12
N ARG A 42 -2.49 6.42 -1.76
CA ARG A 42 -1.56 6.74 -0.66
C ARG A 42 -2.05 6.19 0.68
N ALA A 43 -3.34 6.30 0.98
CA ALA A 43 -3.92 5.75 2.20
C ALA A 43 -3.79 4.22 2.24
N THR A 44 -4.02 3.53 1.12
CA THR A 44 -3.82 2.08 1.02
C THR A 44 -2.36 1.69 1.25
N ILE A 45 -1.42 2.39 0.61
CA ILE A 45 0.02 2.17 0.82
C ILE A 45 0.39 2.30 2.30
N ALA A 46 -0.07 3.37 2.96
CA ALA A 46 0.19 3.58 4.38
C ALA A 46 -0.34 2.43 5.23
N ARG A 47 -1.58 1.97 5.00
CA ARG A 47 -2.17 0.84 5.72
C ARG A 47 -1.37 -0.46 5.54
N VAL A 48 -0.93 -0.75 4.32
CA VAL A 48 -0.12 -1.95 4.04
C VAL A 48 1.23 -1.88 4.76
N LEU A 49 1.90 -0.72 4.74
CA LEU A 49 3.17 -0.54 5.45
C LEU A 49 3.01 -0.62 6.97
N THR A 50 1.92 -0.08 7.53
CA THR A 50 1.60 -0.22 8.95
C THR A 50 1.41 -1.67 9.33
N GLU A 51 0.64 -2.44 8.55
CA GLU A 51 0.44 -3.87 8.79
C GLU A 51 1.76 -4.65 8.75
N GLN A 52 2.59 -4.42 7.73
CA GLN A 52 3.91 -5.05 7.62
C GLN A 52 4.82 -4.72 8.82
N HIS A 53 4.79 -3.46 9.28
CA HIS A 53 5.56 -3.04 10.45
C HIS A 53 5.07 -3.72 11.73
N VAL A 54 3.75 -3.78 11.94
CA VAL A 54 3.16 -4.47 13.10
C VAL A 54 3.55 -5.94 13.12
N ARG A 55 3.46 -6.64 11.98
CA ARG A 55 3.87 -8.05 11.86
C ARG A 55 5.36 -8.24 12.13
N SER A 56 6.21 -7.36 11.60
CA SER A 56 7.66 -7.41 11.86
C SER A 56 7.97 -7.21 13.35
N THR A 57 7.25 -6.33 14.03
CA THR A 57 7.45 -6.06 15.46
C THR A 57 7.00 -7.25 16.31
N ILE A 58 5.83 -7.83 16.00
CA ILE A 58 5.32 -9.02 16.69
C ILE A 58 6.28 -10.21 16.49
N SER A 59 6.68 -10.48 15.25
CA SER A 59 7.61 -11.57 14.93
C SER A 59 8.93 -11.43 15.69
N ARG A 60 9.47 -10.20 15.80
CA ARG A 60 10.67 -9.92 16.59
C ARG A 60 10.48 -10.18 18.08
N GLN A 61 9.35 -9.79 18.66
CA GLN A 61 9.05 -10.01 20.08
C GLN A 61 8.91 -11.51 20.42
N VAL A 62 8.31 -12.30 19.51
CA VAL A 62 8.20 -13.75 19.68
C VAL A 62 9.58 -14.41 19.66
N ALA A 63 10.50 -13.94 18.81
CA ALA A 63 11.85 -14.51 18.71
C ALA A 63 12.76 -14.21 19.91
N THR A 64 12.43 -13.21 20.75
CA THR A 64 13.21 -12.83 21.93
C THR A 64 12.76 -13.51 23.23
N ASN A 65 11.62 -14.20 23.23
CA ASN A 65 11.07 -14.95 24.37
C ASN A 65 11.34 -16.45 24.22
#